data_AF-A0A7C4Y9V8-F1
#
_entry.id   AF-A0A7C4Y9V8-F1
#
_cell.length_a   1.000
_cell.length_b   1.000
_cell.length_c   1.000
_cell.angle_alpha   90.00
_cell.angle_beta   90.00
_cell.angle_gamma   90.00
#
_symmetry.space_group_name_H-M   'P 1'
#
loop_
_entity.id
_entity.type
_entity.pdbx_description
1 polymer ?
#
loop_
_entity_poly.entity_id
_entity_poly.type
_entity_poly.pdbx_seq_one_letter_code
_entity_poly.pdbx_strand_id
1 'polypeptide(L)'
;MDHLIIALCISIGNAVAWLLALYTTRGVRLLLWDVLFGMTGAAMCAFILVSVTPELALVGLVVAGPLCALLMIYAGDAIRRAL
;
A
#
# COMPACT_ATOMS: atom_id res chain seq x y z
N MET A 1 2.06 15.45 -13.18
CA MET A 1 2.19 14.07 -12.66
C MET A 1 1.85 13.14 -13.79
N ASP A 2 2.80 12.35 -14.28
CA ASP A 2 2.54 11.42 -15.37
C ASP A 2 1.62 10.30 -14.89
N HIS A 3 0.58 10.00 -15.68
CA HIS A 3 -0.36 8.89 -15.44
C HIS A 3 0.35 7.54 -15.18
N LEU A 4 1.58 7.42 -15.66
CA LEU A 4 2.48 6.29 -15.49
C LEU A 4 2.88 6.08 -14.02
N ILE A 5 3.12 7.15 -13.25
CA ILE A 5 3.47 7.05 -11.82
C ILE A 5 2.27 6.56 -11.02
N ILE A 6 1.07 7.07 -11.32
CA ILE A 6 -0.18 6.66 -10.65
C ILE A 6 -0.47 5.18 -10.94
N ALA A 7 -0.34 4.75 -12.19
CA ALA A 7 -0.51 3.35 -12.57
C ALA A 7 0.51 2.43 -11.86
N LEU A 8 1.75 2.88 -11.69
CA LEU A 8 2.78 2.16 -10.95
C LEU A 8 2.48 2.06 -9.44
N CYS A 9 1.97 3.13 -8.83
CA CYS A 9 1.52 3.12 -7.42
C CYS A 9 0.43 2.08 -7.19
N ILE A 10 -0.56 2.05 -8.09
CA ILE A 10 -1.67 1.09 -8.02
C ILE A 10 -1.14 -0.33 -8.20
N SER A 11 -0.25 -0.55 -9.17
CA SER A 11 0.33 -1.86 -9.44
C SER A 11 1.18 -2.38 -8.27
N ILE A 12 2.06 -1.54 -7.70
CA ILE A 12 2.88 -1.90 -6.53
C ILE A 12 1.98 -2.15 -5.31
N GLY A 13 1.04 -1.26 -5.02
CA GLY A 13 0.12 -1.41 -3.90
C GLY A 13 -0.71 -2.69 -3.99
N ASN A 14 -1.18 -3.03 -5.19
CA ASN A 14 -1.92 -4.26 -5.44
C ASN A 14 -1.00 -5.49 -5.31
N ALA A 15 0.19 -5.48 -5.92
CA ALA A 15 1.15 -6.58 -5.82
C ALA A 15 1.57 -6.87 -4.37
N VAL A 16 1.82 -5.84 -3.57
CA VAL A 16 2.15 -5.98 -2.13
C VAL A 16 0.97 -6.57 -1.36
N ALA A 17 -0.25 -6.10 -1.62
CA ALA A 17 -1.44 -6.63 -0.96
C ALA A 17 -1.71 -8.11 -1.33
N TRP A 18 -1.51 -8.49 -2.58
CA TRP A 18 -1.61 -9.89 -3.04
C TRP A 18 -0.50 -10.78 -2.48
N LEU A 19 0.72 -10.26 -2.32
CA LEU A 19 1.80 -10.99 -1.65
C LEU A 19 1.47 -11.22 -0.17
N LEU A 20 1.06 -10.18 0.54
CA LEU A 20 0.59 -10.29 1.93
C LEU A 20 -0.56 -11.29 2.07
N ALA A 21 -1.50 -11.26 1.15
CA ALA A 21 -2.61 -12.19 1.07
C ALA A 21 -2.16 -13.65 0.89
N LEU A 22 -1.18 -13.90 0.02
CA LEU A 22 -0.64 -15.25 -0.21
C LEU A 22 0.12 -15.79 1.00
N TYR A 23 0.79 -14.92 1.76
CA TYR A 23 1.59 -15.30 2.92
C TYR A 23 0.83 -15.24 4.25
N THR A 24 -0.42 -14.76 4.26
CA THR A 24 -1.27 -14.76 5.46
C THR A 24 -2.33 -15.85 5.35
N THR A 25 -2.51 -16.65 6.40
CA THR A 25 -3.53 -17.72 6.49
C THR A 25 -4.96 -17.20 6.62
N ARG A 26 -5.17 -15.89 6.38
CA ARG A 26 -6.41 -15.17 6.64
C ARG A 26 -7.25 -15.19 5.37
N GLY A 27 -8.37 -15.91 5.39
CA GLY A 27 -9.21 -16.14 4.20
C GLY A 27 -9.69 -14.87 3.46
N VAL A 28 -10.27 -15.05 2.27
CA VAL A 28 -10.60 -14.03 1.24
C VAL A 28 -11.27 -12.74 1.76
N ARG A 29 -12.08 -12.81 2.83
CA ARG A 29 -12.75 -11.63 3.41
C ARG A 29 -11.80 -10.70 4.19
N LEU A 30 -10.74 -11.24 4.79
CA LEU A 30 -9.67 -10.45 5.41
C LEU A 30 -8.79 -9.81 4.32
N LEU A 31 -8.55 -10.56 3.25
CA LEU A 31 -7.82 -10.16 2.06
C LEU A 31 -8.35 -8.87 1.43
N LEU A 32 -9.67 -8.74 1.24
CA LEU A 32 -10.29 -7.52 0.70
C LEU A 32 -10.03 -6.29 1.57
N TRP A 33 -10.05 -6.45 2.89
CA TRP A 33 -9.77 -5.37 3.82
C TRP A 33 -8.30 -4.98 3.80
N ASP A 34 -7.40 -5.96 3.79
CA ASP A 34 -5.95 -5.74 3.73
C ASP A 34 -5.56 -5.08 2.41
N VAL A 35 -6.21 -5.42 1.30
CA VAL A 35 -6.02 -4.76 0.00
C VAL A 35 -6.42 -3.29 0.05
N LEU A 36 -7.58 -2.95 0.65
CA LEU A 36 -8.01 -1.56 0.79
C LEU A 36 -7.04 -0.73 1.64
N PHE A 37 -6.63 -1.26 2.79
CA PHE A 37 -5.65 -0.59 3.66
C PHE A 37 -4.26 -0.53 3.03
N GLY A 38 -3.82 -1.58 2.35
CA GLY A 38 -2.54 -1.60 1.63
C GLY A 38 -2.48 -0.58 0.50
N MET A 39 -3.54 -0.48 -0.31
CA MET A 39 -3.64 0.51 -1.38
C MET A 39 -3.63 1.94 -0.84
N THR A 40 -4.38 2.21 0.24
CA THR A 40 -4.41 3.54 0.85
C THR A 40 -3.05 3.92 1.44
N GLY A 41 -2.37 2.99 2.12
CA GLY A 41 -1.01 3.21 2.62
C GLY A 41 0.00 3.50 1.50
N ALA A 42 -0.03 2.73 0.41
CA ALA A 42 0.83 2.95 -0.74
C ALA A 42 0.52 4.28 -1.46
N ALA A 43 -0.76 4.64 -1.60
CA ALA A 43 -1.19 5.90 -2.22
C ALA A 43 -0.77 7.11 -1.38
N MET A 44 -0.90 7.04 -0.05
CA MET A 44 -0.40 8.08 0.85
C MET A 44 1.12 8.25 0.74
N CYS A 45 1.86 7.14 0.70
CA CYS A 45 3.32 7.17 0.51
C CYS A 45 3.70 7.86 -0.80
N ALA A 46 3.02 7.50 -1.90
CA ALA A 46 3.21 8.13 -3.21
C ALA A 46 2.94 9.64 -3.17
N PHE A 47 1.84 10.05 -2.56
CA PHE A 47 1.45 11.46 -2.46
C PHE A 47 2.51 12.28 -1.69
N ILE A 48 2.98 11.76 -0.55
CA ILE A 48 4.03 12.40 0.24
C ILE A 48 5.35 12.47 -0.55
N LEU A 49 5.75 11.37 -1.18
CA LEU A 49 7.00 11.33 -1.93
C LEU A 49 7.00 12.28 -3.14
N VAL A 50 5.90 12.37 -3.87
CA VAL A 50 5.82 13.30 -5.01
C VAL A 50 5.79 14.76 -4.55
N SER A 51 5.18 15.06 -3.40
CA SER A 51 5.13 16.43 -2.89
C SER A 51 6.47 16.92 -2.33
N VAL A 52 7.32 16.03 -1.80
CA VAL A 52 8.63 16.39 -1.24
C VAL A 52 9.75 16.27 -2.28
N THR A 53 9.80 15.16 -3.02
CA THR A 53 10.88 14.85 -3.97
C THR A 53 10.31 14.16 -5.22
N PRO A 54 9.78 14.93 -6.19
CA PRO A 54 9.13 14.35 -7.38
C PRO A 54 10.07 13.51 -8.24
N GLU A 55 11.36 13.85 -8.31
CA GLU A 55 12.35 13.12 -9.12
C GLU A 55 12.69 11.72 -8.55
N LEU A 56 12.64 11.58 -7.22
CA LEU A 56 12.92 10.31 -6.53
C LEU A 56 11.64 9.55 -6.16
N ALA A 57 10.46 10.08 -6.51
CA ALA A 57 9.19 9.54 -6.06
C ALA A 57 9.00 8.07 -6.45
N LEU A 58 9.45 7.68 -7.65
CA LEU A 58 9.39 6.30 -8.15
C LEU A 58 10.26 5.35 -7.32
N VAL A 59 11.50 5.73 -7.04
CA VAL A 59 12.43 4.90 -6.25
C VAL A 59 11.97 4.82 -4.81
N GLY A 60 11.58 5.96 -4.23
CA GLY A 60 11.03 6.03 -2.89
C GLY A 60 9.77 5.19 -2.73
N LEU A 61 8.91 5.15 -3.74
CA LEU A 61 7.68 4.36 -3.72
C LEU A 61 7.96 2.85 -3.77
N VAL A 62 8.94 2.42 -4.56
CA VAL A 62 9.32 0.99 -4.61
C VAL A 62 9.88 0.53 -3.26
N VAL A 63 10.64 1.39 -2.58
CA VAL A 63 11.29 1.05 -1.30
C VAL A 63 10.35 1.21 -0.11
N ALA A 64 9.67 2.36 0.00
CA ALA A 64 8.84 2.71 1.15
C ALA A 64 7.36 2.36 0.97
N GLY A 65 6.88 2.21 -0.26
CA GLY A 65 5.49 1.86 -0.54
C GLY A 65 5.05 0.54 0.11
N PRO A 66 5.83 -0.56 0.04
CA PRO A 66 5.49 -1.80 0.73
C PRO A 66 5.43 -1.66 2.25
N LEU A 67 6.35 -0.87 2.84
CA LEU A 67 6.37 -0.60 4.28
C LEU A 67 5.14 0.20 4.71
N CYS A 68 4.77 1.25 3.98
CA CYS A 68 3.58 2.03 4.25
C CYS A 68 2.30 1.21 4.09
N ALA A 69 2.22 0.35 3.07
CA ALA A 69 1.11 -0.57 2.88
C ALA A 69 0.97 -1.54 4.07
N LEU A 70 2.08 -2.14 4.52
CA LEU A 70 2.11 -3.02 5.69
C LEU A 70 1.65 -2.31 6.96
N LEU A 71 2.19 -1.12 7.25
CA LEU A 71 1.82 -0.35 8.44
C LEU A 71 0.33 -0.03 8.45
N MET A 72 -0.24 0.31 7.29
CA MET A 72 -1.65 0.66 7.20
C MET A 72 -2.57 -0.56 7.31
N ILE A 73 -2.13 -1.72 6.79
CA ILE A 73 -2.81 -3.00 7.04
C ILE A 73 -2.82 -3.32 8.53
N TYR A 74 -1.68 -3.20 9.22
CA TYR A 74 -1.61 -3.40 10.67
C TYR A 74 -2.51 -2.42 11.45
N ALA A 75 -2.57 -1.15 11.03
CA ALA A 75 -3.47 -0.16 11.61
C ALA A 75 -4.95 -0.54 11.40
N GLY A 76 -5.32 -0.95 10.19
CA GLY A 76 -6.67 -1.44 9.88
C GLY A 76 -7.06 -2.68 10.69
N ASP A 77 -6.12 -3.60 10.86
CA ASP A 77 -6.24 -4.78 11.71
C ASP A 77 -6.51 -4.41 13.17
N ALA A 78 -5.79 -3.41 13.70
CA ALA A 78 -5.95 -2.93 15.07
C ALA A 78 -7.32 -2.27 15.27
N ILE A 79 -7.76 -1.42 14.34
CA ILE A 79 -9.09 -0.80 14.36
C ILE A 79 -10.18 -1.88 14.38
N ARG A 80 -10.00 -2.92 13.57
CA ARG A 80 -10.97 -4.03 13.49
C ARG A 80 -11.06 -4.85 14.77
N ARG A 81 -9.95 -5.04 15.50
CA ARG A 81 -9.97 -5.75 16.79
C ARG A 81 -10.60 -4.90 17.90
N ALA A 82 -10.63 -3.58 17.74
CA ALA A 82 -11.24 -2.67 18.69
C ALA A 82 -12.76 -2.48 18.48
N LEU A 83 -13.29 -2.88 17.31
CA LEU A 83 -14.71 -2.93 16.97
C LEU A 83 -15.31 -4.30 17.26
#